data_AF-A0A2D4FCY8-F1
#
_entry.id   AF-A0A2D4FCY8-F1
#
_cell.length_a   1.000
_cell.length_b   1.000
_cell.length_c   1.000
_cell.angle_alpha   90.00
_cell.angle_beta   90.00
_cell.angle_gamma   90.00
#
_symmetry.space_group_name_H-M   'P 1'
#
loop_
_entity.id
_entity.type
_entity.pdbx_description
1 polymer ?
#
loop_
_entity_poly.entity_id
_entity_poly.type
_entity_poly.pdbx_seq_one_letter_code
_entity_poly.pdbx_strand_id
1 'polypeptide(L)'
;VLLLKDPKESDGGPDSYIKEFGSHGLKATLIPVLAFEFISLQTFSEKLFHPDQYHGLIFTSPRAVEAIKLCLVDSCKKEVTEIGLKPQGEDCGNAEKLARFICSREPSNSLPLLFPCGALKRETLPTMLKDKDVMLESVT
;
A
#
# COMPACT_ATOMS: atom_id res chain seq x y z
N VAL A 1 -15.81 24.97 13.20
CA VAL A 1 -15.68 23.49 13.28
C VAL A 1 -14.25 23.12 12.99
N LEU A 2 -13.60 22.33 13.85
CA LEU A 2 -12.29 21.75 13.54
C LEU A 2 -12.50 20.35 12.98
N LEU A 3 -11.94 20.07 11.81
CA LEU A 3 -12.00 18.79 11.14
C LEU A 3 -10.65 18.12 11.19
N LEU A 4 -10.55 17.09 12.01
CA LEU A 4 -9.36 16.27 12.20
C LEU A 4 -9.39 15.12 11.19
N LYS A 5 -8.86 15.37 9.99
CA LYS A 5 -8.82 14.39 8.90
C LYS A 5 -7.75 14.77 7.91
N ASP A 6 -7.23 13.79 7.19
CA ASP A 6 -6.32 14.08 6.09
C ASP A 6 -7.09 14.59 4.86
N PRO A 7 -6.49 15.54 4.11
CA PRO A 7 -7.04 15.96 2.84
C PRO A 7 -7.15 14.76 1.91
N LYS A 8 -8.28 14.63 1.20
CA LYS A 8 -8.32 13.71 0.05
C LYS A 8 -7.61 14.38 -1.12
N GLU A 9 -6.74 13.65 -1.80
CA GLU A 9 -6.27 14.01 -3.13
C GLU A 9 -7.44 13.81 -4.11
N SER A 10 -8.17 14.88 -4.46
CA SER A 10 -9.26 14.83 -5.44
C SER A 10 -9.37 16.16 -6.20
N ASP A 11 -9.27 16.08 -7.53
CA ASP A 11 -9.68 17.00 -8.61
C ASP A 11 -9.87 18.50 -8.29
N GLY A 12 -8.92 19.11 -7.58
CA GLY A 12 -8.79 20.57 -7.47
C GLY A 12 -9.90 21.30 -6.70
N GLY A 13 -10.83 20.58 -6.05
CA GLY A 13 -11.97 21.16 -5.31
C GLY A 13 -11.82 21.16 -3.78
N PRO A 14 -12.60 21.98 -3.05
CA PRO A 14 -12.57 21.95 -1.59
C PRO A 14 -13.10 20.62 -1.04
N ASP A 15 -12.60 20.23 0.13
CA ASP A 15 -12.96 18.99 0.81
C ASP A 15 -14.48 18.87 1.03
N SER A 16 -15.02 17.65 0.87
CA SER A 16 -16.47 17.41 0.95
C SER A 16 -17.08 17.84 2.29
N TYR A 17 -16.34 17.67 3.39
CA TYR A 17 -16.82 18.09 4.71
C TYR A 17 -16.79 19.60 4.84
N ILE A 18 -15.74 20.26 4.34
CA ILE A 18 -15.65 21.72 4.32
C ILE A 18 -16.82 22.34 3.54
N LYS A 19 -17.16 21.75 2.37
CA LYS A 19 -18.32 22.15 1.57
C LYS A 19 -19.64 22.02 2.34
N GLU A 20 -19.85 20.90 3.02
CA GLU A 20 -21.07 20.61 3.77
C GLU A 20 -21.26 21.51 5.00
N PHE A 21 -20.18 21.82 5.73
CA PHE A 21 -20.27 22.81 6.81
C PHE A 21 -20.58 24.20 6.25
N GLY A 22 -19.96 24.56 5.11
CA GLY A 22 -20.20 25.83 4.44
C GLY A 22 -21.65 26.02 4.00
N SER A 23 -22.32 24.97 3.50
CA SER A 23 -23.74 25.03 3.08
C SER A 23 -24.69 25.32 4.26
N HIS A 24 -24.26 25.05 5.49
CA HIS A 24 -24.98 25.33 6.72
C HIS A 24 -24.47 26.58 7.47
N GLY A 25 -23.66 27.43 6.81
CA GLY A 25 -23.12 28.65 7.40
C GLY A 25 -22.04 28.42 8.47
N LEU A 26 -21.51 27.21 8.57
CA LEU A 26 -20.48 26.84 9.54
C LEU A 26 -19.08 26.96 8.92
N LYS A 27 -18.22 27.77 9.52
CA LYS A 27 -16.81 27.84 9.13
C LYS A 27 -16.07 26.61 9.66
N ALA A 28 -15.53 25.80 8.76
CA ALA A 28 -14.73 24.62 9.09
C ALA A 28 -13.26 24.80 8.69
N THR A 29 -12.36 24.29 9.53
CA THR A 29 -10.91 24.27 9.30
C THR A 29 -10.43 22.82 9.34
N LEU A 30 -9.73 22.38 8.29
CA LEU A 30 -9.16 21.04 8.19
C LEU A 30 -7.76 21.02 8.81
N ILE A 31 -7.52 20.06 9.71
CA ILE A 31 -6.23 19.78 10.35
C ILE A 31 -5.88 18.32 10.01
N PRO A 32 -4.83 18.09 9.21
CA PRO A 32 -4.32 16.74 8.94
C PRO A 32 -3.90 16.06 10.25
N VAL A 33 -4.16 14.76 10.35
CA VAL A 33 -3.90 14.00 11.59
C VAL A 33 -3.01 12.79 11.39
N LEU A 34 -2.75 12.41 10.13
CA LEU A 34 -1.76 11.37 9.82
C LEU A 34 -0.58 12.01 9.10
N ALA A 35 0.62 11.64 9.54
CA ALA A 35 1.85 11.85 8.81
C ALA A 35 2.50 10.49 8.58
N PHE A 36 3.21 10.35 7.48
CA PHE A 36 4.01 9.16 7.19
C PHE A 36 5.30 9.57 6.51
N GLU A 37 6.30 8.69 6.62
CA GLU A 37 7.58 8.84 5.95
C GLU A 37 7.90 7.53 5.23
N PHE A 38 8.64 7.63 4.14
CA PHE A 38 9.21 6.48 3.48
C PHE A 38 10.55 6.14 4.12
N ILE A 39 10.59 4.99 4.79
CA ILE A 39 11.80 4.45 5.41
C ILE A 39 12.28 3.24 4.60
N SER A 40 13.54 2.84 4.82
CA SER A 40 14.12 1.63 4.21
C SER A 40 14.06 1.58 2.67
N LEU A 41 13.92 2.73 1.99
CA LEU A 41 13.82 2.80 0.52
C LEU A 41 15.04 2.19 -0.18
N GLN A 42 16.23 2.32 0.39
CA GLN A 42 17.44 1.74 -0.16
C GLN A 42 17.38 0.21 -0.13
N THR A 43 17.08 -0.39 1.03
CA THR A 43 16.89 -1.84 1.17
C THR A 43 15.76 -2.36 0.29
N PHE A 44 14.66 -1.62 0.18
CA PHE A 44 13.56 -2.00 -0.70
C PHE A 44 14.00 -1.96 -2.17
N SER A 45 14.74 -0.93 -2.58
CA SER A 45 15.30 -0.81 -3.93
C SER A 45 16.24 -1.96 -4.26
N GLU A 46 17.21 -2.26 -3.40
CA GLU A 46 18.15 -3.37 -3.55
C GLU A 46 17.42 -4.70 -3.79
N LYS A 47 16.33 -4.96 -3.04
CA LYS A 47 15.51 -6.16 -3.22
C LYS A 47 14.74 -6.17 -4.54
N LEU A 48 14.23 -5.02 -4.99
CA LEU A 48 13.55 -4.90 -6.29
C LEU A 48 14.47 -5.19 -7.47
N PHE A 49 15.78 -4.95 -7.34
CA PHE A 49 16.78 -5.28 -8.36
C PHE A 49 17.19 -6.76 -8.40
N HIS A 50 16.64 -7.59 -7.50
CA HIS A 50 16.81 -9.05 -7.48
C HIS A 50 15.46 -9.77 -7.59
N PRO A 51 14.70 -9.57 -8.69
CA PRO A 51 13.37 -10.16 -8.84
C PRO A 51 13.40 -11.71 -8.89
N ASP A 52 14.53 -12.30 -9.22
CA ASP A 52 14.75 -13.76 -9.22
C ASP A 52 14.74 -14.40 -7.82
N GLN A 53 14.82 -13.59 -6.76
CA GLN A 53 14.71 -14.06 -5.36
C GLN A 53 13.27 -14.11 -4.86
N TYR A 54 12.32 -13.56 -5.62
CA TYR A 54 10.94 -13.36 -5.18
C TYR A 54 9.94 -13.95 -6.17
N HIS A 55 8.91 -14.62 -5.66
CA HIS A 55 7.83 -15.11 -6.52
C HIS A 55 6.88 -13.99 -6.95
N GLY A 56 6.78 -12.93 -6.14
CA GLY A 56 5.87 -11.84 -6.38
C GLY A 56 5.97 -10.73 -5.34
N LEU A 57 5.20 -9.67 -5.58
CA LEU A 57 5.08 -8.50 -4.72
C LEU A 57 3.66 -8.44 -4.15
N ILE A 58 3.54 -8.02 -2.89
CA ILE A 58 2.25 -7.72 -2.29
C ILE A 58 2.17 -6.23 -1.96
N PHE A 59 1.09 -5.59 -2.39
CA PHE A 59 0.76 -4.21 -2.01
C PHE A 59 -0.61 -4.18 -1.33
N THR A 60 -0.66 -3.69 -0.09
CA THR A 60 -1.93 -3.50 0.66
C THR A 60 -2.17 -2.04 1.03
N SER A 61 -1.32 -1.13 0.56
CA SER A 61 -1.39 0.30 0.85
C SER A 61 -0.94 1.08 -0.39
N PRO A 62 -1.65 2.16 -0.77
CA PRO A 62 -1.19 3.03 -1.86
C PRO A 62 0.17 3.67 -1.52
N ARG A 63 0.51 3.79 -0.23
CA ARG A 63 1.82 4.29 0.21
C ARG A 63 2.93 3.30 -0.18
N ALA A 64 2.70 2.00 -0.05
CA ALA A 64 3.68 1.00 -0.51
C ALA A 64 3.86 1.04 -2.04
N VAL A 65 2.79 1.35 -2.77
CA VAL A 65 2.84 1.61 -4.22
C VAL A 65 3.63 2.88 -4.54
N GLU A 66 3.49 3.96 -3.78
CA GLU A 66 4.30 5.16 -3.93
C GLU A 66 5.78 4.89 -3.61
N ALA A 67 6.07 4.05 -2.60
CA ALA A 67 7.43 3.67 -2.24
C ALA A 67 8.16 2.98 -3.40
N ILE A 68 7.50 2.03 -4.09
CA ILE A 68 8.12 1.37 -5.26
C ILE A 68 8.38 2.38 -6.39
N LYS A 69 7.49 3.35 -6.61
CA LYS A 69 7.76 4.43 -7.57
C LYS A 69 9.05 5.15 -7.19
N LEU A 70 9.20 5.56 -5.93
CA LEU A 70 10.40 6.26 -5.48
C LEU A 70 11.68 5.42 -5.67
N CYS A 71 11.63 4.11 -5.42
CA CYS A 71 12.74 3.20 -5.67
C CYS A 71 13.09 3.06 -7.17
N LEU A 72 12.09 3.19 -8.05
CA LEU A 72 12.24 3.06 -9.50
C LEU A 72 12.48 4.40 -10.21
N VAL A 73 12.40 5.54 -9.52
CA VAL A 73 12.35 6.89 -10.11
C VAL A 73 13.70 7.42 -10.63
N ASP A 74 14.74 6.60 -10.74
CA ASP A 74 15.72 6.80 -11.83
C ASP A 74 15.12 6.54 -13.22
N SER A 75 13.84 6.15 -13.33
CA SER A 75 13.06 6.04 -14.56
C SER A 75 11.56 6.34 -14.36
N CYS A 76 11.23 7.64 -14.21
CA CYS A 76 9.89 8.25 -14.41
C CYS A 76 8.65 7.78 -13.58
N LYS A 77 8.09 8.76 -12.85
CA LYS A 77 6.91 8.72 -11.96
C LYS A 77 5.63 8.15 -12.58
N LYS A 78 5.13 7.00 -12.11
CA LYS A 78 3.92 6.35 -12.67
C LYS A 78 3.26 5.29 -11.72
N GLU A 79 1.93 5.17 -11.64
CA GLU A 79 1.08 4.17 -10.92
C GLU A 79 1.49 2.70 -11.13
N VAL A 80 1.03 1.73 -10.30
CA VAL A 80 1.45 0.30 -10.42
C VAL A 80 1.27 -0.24 -11.85
N THR A 81 0.13 0.08 -12.45
CA THR A 81 -0.19 -0.23 -13.86
C THR A 81 0.76 0.46 -14.83
N GLU A 82 1.16 1.68 -14.50
CA GLU A 82 2.06 2.48 -15.30
C GLU A 82 3.56 2.11 -15.11
N ILE A 83 3.92 1.42 -14.03
CA ILE A 83 5.22 0.72 -13.82
C ILE A 83 5.24 -0.61 -14.63
N GLY A 84 4.12 -0.99 -15.26
CA GLY A 84 4.00 -2.22 -16.04
C GLY A 84 3.64 -3.46 -15.21
N LEU A 85 3.35 -3.29 -13.92
CA LEU A 85 2.89 -4.37 -13.05
C LEU A 85 1.37 -4.58 -13.23
N LYS A 86 0.94 -5.83 -13.35
CA LYS A 86 -0.48 -6.20 -13.44
C LYS A 86 -0.97 -6.67 -12.07
N PRO A 87 -1.84 -5.91 -11.38
CA PRO A 87 -2.32 -6.31 -10.06
C PRO A 87 -3.18 -7.57 -10.15
N GLN A 88 -3.15 -8.38 -9.09
CA GLN A 88 -4.05 -9.50 -8.87
C GLN A 88 -4.64 -9.41 -7.47
N GLY A 89 -5.94 -9.67 -7.33
CA GLY A 89 -6.60 -9.64 -6.02
C GLY A 89 -6.94 -8.24 -5.50
N GLU A 90 -6.95 -7.21 -6.36
CA GLU A 90 -7.35 -5.85 -6.00
C GLU A 90 -8.79 -5.77 -5.45
N ASP A 91 -9.68 -6.66 -5.93
CA ASP A 91 -11.07 -6.78 -5.47
C ASP A 91 -11.24 -7.51 -4.13
N CYS A 92 -10.15 -7.99 -3.50
CA CYS A 92 -10.25 -8.72 -2.23
C CYS A 92 -10.83 -7.84 -1.11
N GLY A 93 -10.65 -6.52 -1.19
CA GLY A 93 -11.21 -5.52 -0.26
C GLY A 93 -10.65 -5.53 1.17
N ASN A 94 -10.02 -6.62 1.62
CA ASN A 94 -9.32 -6.70 2.90
C ASN A 94 -8.19 -7.75 2.92
N ALA A 95 -7.36 -7.69 3.96
CA ALA A 95 -6.20 -8.56 4.16
C ALA A 95 -6.55 -10.06 4.25
N GLU A 96 -7.66 -10.44 4.89
CA GLU A 96 -8.04 -11.84 5.05
C GLU A 96 -8.42 -12.48 3.71
N LYS A 97 -9.22 -11.78 2.91
CA LYS A 97 -9.64 -12.23 1.59
C LYS A 97 -8.44 -12.30 0.64
N LEU A 98 -7.53 -11.32 0.71
CA LEU A 98 -6.28 -11.34 -0.04
C LEU A 98 -5.39 -12.53 0.35
N ALA A 99 -5.25 -12.80 1.65
CA ALA A 99 -4.50 -13.96 2.13
C ALA A 99 -5.07 -15.27 1.56
N ARG A 100 -6.39 -15.46 1.62
CA ARG A 100 -7.06 -16.65 1.05
C ARG A 100 -6.84 -16.75 -0.46
N PHE A 101 -6.91 -15.64 -1.17
CA PHE A 101 -6.66 -15.59 -2.60
C PHE A 101 -5.22 -16.04 -2.93
N ILE A 102 -4.22 -15.50 -2.22
CA ILE A 102 -2.81 -15.87 -2.38
C ILE A 102 -2.62 -17.37 -2.09
N CYS A 103 -3.09 -17.86 -0.94
CA CYS A 103 -2.93 -19.27 -0.57
C CYS A 103 -3.65 -20.25 -1.51
N SER A 104 -4.63 -19.79 -2.29
CA SER A 104 -5.32 -20.63 -3.28
C SER A 104 -4.57 -20.76 -4.61
N ARG A 105 -3.59 -19.88 -4.85
CA ARG A 105 -2.84 -19.78 -6.12
C ARG A 105 -1.37 -20.15 -5.97
N GLU A 106 -0.78 -19.81 -4.84
CA GLU A 106 0.63 -20.05 -4.58
C GLU A 106 0.90 -21.54 -4.35
N PRO A 107 1.84 -22.16 -5.10
CA PRO A 107 2.23 -23.52 -4.84
C PRO A 107 3.00 -23.60 -3.52
N SER A 108 2.79 -24.68 -2.77
CA SER A 108 3.64 -25.00 -1.63
C SER A 108 5.10 -25.10 -2.10
N ASN A 109 6.02 -24.38 -1.44
CA ASN A 109 7.46 -24.32 -1.74
C ASN A 109 7.89 -23.34 -2.87
N SER A 110 7.16 -22.23 -3.08
CA SER A 110 7.61 -21.12 -3.93
C SER A 110 8.67 -20.23 -3.25
N LEU A 111 9.35 -19.40 -4.05
CA LEU A 111 10.17 -18.28 -3.57
C LEU A 111 9.32 -17.32 -2.72
N PRO A 112 9.92 -16.57 -1.78
CA PRO A 112 9.17 -15.66 -0.94
C PRO A 112 8.42 -14.58 -1.73
N LEU A 113 7.29 -14.14 -1.19
CA LEU A 113 6.60 -12.92 -1.61
C LEU A 113 7.23 -11.72 -0.89
N LEU A 114 7.59 -10.68 -1.63
CA LEU A 114 8.12 -9.43 -1.08
C LEU A 114 6.95 -8.51 -0.69
N PHE A 115 6.93 -8.08 0.57
CA PHE A 115 5.84 -7.30 1.15
C PHE A 115 6.33 -5.99 1.78
N PRO A 116 6.36 -4.88 1.01
CA PRO A 116 6.56 -3.54 1.58
C PRO A 116 5.36 -3.15 2.47
N CYS A 117 5.60 -2.88 3.75
CA CYS A 117 4.57 -2.55 4.71
C CYS A 117 5.01 -1.47 5.70
N GLY A 118 4.08 -0.67 6.21
CA GLY A 118 4.39 0.29 7.26
C GLY A 118 4.52 -0.35 8.65
N ALA A 119 5.09 0.38 9.61
CA ALA A 119 5.27 -0.07 11.00
C ALA A 119 3.95 -0.45 11.70
N LEU A 120 2.84 0.20 11.33
CA LEU A 120 1.49 -0.16 11.77
C LEU A 120 0.94 -1.37 10.98
N LYS A 121 1.69 -2.46 10.94
CA LYS A 121 1.26 -3.68 10.26
C LYS A 121 0.17 -4.38 11.08
N ARG A 122 -1.03 -4.54 10.48
CA ARG A 122 -1.97 -5.56 10.95
C ARG A 122 -1.39 -6.91 10.55
N GLU A 123 -1.06 -7.73 11.54
CA GLU A 123 -0.45 -9.06 11.39
C GLU A 123 -1.37 -10.08 10.69
N THR A 124 -2.58 -9.70 10.29
CA THR A 124 -3.55 -10.60 9.63
C THR A 124 -2.97 -11.25 8.36
N LEU A 125 -2.40 -10.46 7.44
CA LEU A 125 -1.86 -11.01 6.20
C LEU A 125 -0.59 -11.86 6.46
N PRO A 126 0.45 -11.37 7.16
CA PRO A 126 1.63 -12.19 7.46
C PRO A 126 1.31 -13.48 8.23
N THR A 127 0.41 -13.42 9.22
CA THR A 127 0.05 -14.60 10.02
C THR A 127 -0.65 -15.64 9.16
N MET A 128 -1.65 -15.24 8.37
CA MET A 128 -2.41 -16.18 7.53
C MET A 128 -1.56 -16.83 6.43
N LEU A 129 -0.60 -16.10 5.85
CA LEU A 129 0.33 -16.65 4.86
C LEU A 129 1.29 -17.66 5.52
N LYS A 130 1.80 -17.32 6.72
CA LYS A 130 2.67 -18.21 7.49
C LYS A 130 1.97 -19.51 7.90
N ASP A 131 0.70 -19.44 8.32
CA ASP A 131 -0.11 -20.62 8.69
C ASP A 131 -0.37 -21.57 7.51
N LYS A 132 -0.10 -21.13 6.27
CA LYS A 132 -0.25 -21.90 5.03
C LYS A 132 1.09 -22.21 4.36
N ASP A 133 2.20 -22.03 5.07
CA ASP A 133 3.57 -22.23 4.57
C ASP A 133 3.89 -21.40 3.30
N VAL A 134 3.25 -20.24 3.14
CA VAL A 134 3.62 -19.27 2.11
C VAL A 134 4.75 -18.39 2.63
N MET A 135 5.89 -18.44 1.95
CA MET A 135 7.06 -17.65 2.32
C MET A 135 6.81 -16.16 2.06
N LEU A 136 7.10 -15.33 3.07
CA LEU A 136 6.88 -13.89 3.02
C LEU A 136 8.10 -13.17 3.59
N GLU A 137 8.64 -12.21 2.84
CA GLU A 137 9.65 -11.29 3.32
C GLU A 137 9.07 -9.88 3.40
N SER A 138 9.05 -9.31 4.60
CA SER A 138 8.53 -7.95 4.82
C SER A 138 9.66 -6.92 4.81
N VAL A 139 9.42 -5.77 4.20
CA VAL A 139 10.30 -4.60 4.27
C VAL A 139 9.51 -3.48 4.96
N THR A 140 10.02 -3.00 6.09
CA THR A 140 9.40 -1.94 6.89
C THR A 140 10.19 -0.67 6.82
#